data_AF-A0A7S3UAF7-F1
#
_entry.id   AF-A0A7S3UAF7-F1
#
_cell.length_a   1.000
_cell.length_b   1.000
_cell.length_c   1.000
_cell.angle_alpha   90.00
_cell.angle_beta   90.00
_cell.angle_gamma   90.00
#
_symmetry.space_group_name_H-M   'P 1'
#
loop_
_entity.id
_entity.type
_entity.pdbx_description
1 polymer ?
#
loop_
_entity_poly.entity_id
_entity_poly.type
_entity_poly.pdbx_seq_one_letter_code
_entity_poly.pdbx_strand_id
1 'polypeptide(L)'
;PGEAEDSFGVHGSPRDNHANIISTWGKDVTSKFCTRNNLDMVVRSHQAQKGGCGYEAMHTGRCVRVFSARDYEGFDNDASVLFMTREQSSGQLVIRPQVLRSLVKVQWDSALEKKQDEAGDLSNIVPESKWPVGNLWG
;
A
#
# COMPACT_ATOMS: atom_id res chain seq x y z
N PRO A 1 -16.60 6.64 -9.46
CA PRO A 1 -16.93 5.81 -8.27
C PRO A 1 -16.59 4.33 -8.53
N GLY A 2 -15.35 3.95 -8.24
CA GLY A 2 -14.84 2.60 -8.48
C GLY A 2 -13.73 2.25 -7.50
N GLU A 3 -14.11 1.48 -6.49
CA GLU A 3 -13.29 0.50 -5.76
C GLU A 3 -11.98 1.00 -5.12
N ALA A 4 -12.13 1.87 -4.13
CA ALA A 4 -11.20 1.95 -2.99
C ALA A 4 -11.70 1.15 -1.76
N GLU A 5 -12.74 0.32 -1.91
CA GLU A 5 -13.49 -0.26 -0.79
C GLU A 5 -13.01 -1.63 -0.27
N ASP A 6 -12.28 -2.46 -1.02
CA ASP A 6 -12.07 -3.86 -0.58
C ASP A 6 -10.60 -4.27 -0.38
N SER A 7 -9.90 -3.54 0.48
CA SER A 7 -8.79 -4.13 1.23
C SER A 7 -9.08 -4.03 2.73
N PHE A 8 -10.04 -4.84 3.17
CA PHE A 8 -10.31 -5.04 4.61
C PHE A 8 -9.17 -5.80 5.33
N GLY A 9 -8.00 -5.94 4.72
CA GLY A 9 -6.91 -6.79 5.20
C GLY A 9 -7.20 -8.29 5.14
N VAL A 10 -8.34 -8.67 4.55
CA VAL A 10 -8.82 -10.03 4.35
C VAL A 10 -8.86 -10.26 2.85
N HIS A 11 -7.98 -11.10 2.34
CA HIS A 11 -8.06 -11.52 0.96
C HIS A 11 -7.53 -12.94 0.79
N GLY A 12 -8.13 -13.70 -0.12
CA GLY A 12 -7.69 -15.06 -0.44
C GLY A 12 -6.24 -15.08 -0.91
N SER A 13 -5.55 -16.20 -0.69
CA SER A 13 -4.20 -16.40 -1.18
C SER A 13 -4.22 -17.31 -2.40
N PRO A 14 -3.78 -16.86 -3.58
CA PRO A 14 -3.61 -17.73 -4.76
C PRO A 14 -2.59 -18.86 -4.54
N ARG A 15 -1.77 -18.75 -3.49
CA ARG A 15 -0.66 -19.68 -3.20
C ARG A 15 -1.09 -20.99 -2.54
N ASP A 16 -2.35 -21.13 -2.14
CA ASP A 16 -2.85 -22.35 -1.50
C ASP A 16 -3.58 -23.31 -2.44
N ASN A 17 -3.66 -23.01 -3.75
CA ASN A 17 -4.42 -23.82 -4.72
C ASN A 17 -5.87 -24.07 -4.29
N HIS A 18 -6.50 -23.11 -3.60
CA HIS A 18 -7.85 -23.23 -3.01
C HIS A 18 -8.00 -24.34 -1.95
N ALA A 19 -6.89 -24.81 -1.38
CA ALA A 19 -6.91 -25.84 -0.34
C ALA A 19 -7.30 -25.30 1.04
N ASN A 20 -7.65 -24.01 1.17
CA ASN A 20 -7.98 -23.34 2.44
C ASN A 20 -6.90 -23.50 3.52
N ILE A 21 -5.63 -23.60 3.10
CA ILE A 21 -4.50 -23.72 4.02
C ILE A 21 -4.16 -22.34 4.60
N ILE A 22 -4.41 -21.27 3.84
CA ILE A 22 -4.11 -19.90 4.26
C ILE A 22 -5.38 -19.26 4.82
N SER A 23 -5.39 -19.09 6.14
CA SER A 23 -6.50 -18.47 6.87
C SER A 23 -6.41 -16.95 6.80
N THR A 24 -7.52 -16.30 6.50
CA THR A 24 -7.66 -14.83 6.56
C THR A 24 -8.21 -14.40 7.92
N TRP A 25 -7.87 -13.19 8.39
CA TRP A 25 -8.35 -12.69 9.68
C TRP A 25 -8.69 -11.21 9.62
N GLY A 26 -9.70 -10.80 10.39
CA GLY A 26 -10.14 -9.40 10.47
C GLY A 26 -9.47 -8.62 11.60
N LYS A 27 -9.89 -7.36 11.73
CA LYS A 27 -9.42 -6.42 12.76
C LYS A 27 -9.57 -6.94 14.20
N ASP A 28 -10.59 -7.75 14.46
CA ASP A 28 -10.88 -8.30 15.78
C ASP A 28 -9.80 -9.30 16.22
N VAL A 29 -9.33 -10.15 15.31
CA VAL A 29 -8.25 -11.10 15.54
C VAL A 29 -6.94 -10.35 15.77
N THR A 30 -6.61 -9.36 14.95
CA THR A 30 -5.43 -8.51 15.16
C THR A 30 -5.47 -7.82 16.51
N SER A 31 -6.62 -7.23 16.89
CA SER A 31 -6.75 -6.58 18.19
C SER A 31 -6.54 -7.55 19.35
N LYS A 32 -7.20 -8.72 19.33
CA LYS A 32 -7.05 -9.76 20.36
C LYS A 32 -5.61 -10.27 20.45
N PHE A 33 -4.96 -10.48 19.31
CA PHE A 33 -3.56 -10.92 19.25
C PHE A 33 -2.62 -9.88 19.85
N CYS A 34 -2.73 -8.61 19.44
CA CYS A 34 -1.91 -7.52 19.97
C CYS A 34 -2.09 -7.36 21.48
N THR A 35 -3.33 -7.31 21.97
CA THR A 35 -3.62 -7.20 23.41
C THR A 35 -3.08 -8.39 24.21
N ARG A 36 -3.29 -9.61 23.74
CA ARG A 36 -2.82 -10.83 24.43
C ARG A 36 -1.31 -10.90 24.55
N ASN A 37 -0.58 -10.38 23.56
CA ASN A 37 0.88 -10.49 23.48
C ASN A 37 1.61 -9.19 23.84
N ASN A 38 0.89 -8.16 24.33
CA ASN A 38 1.45 -6.85 24.64
C ASN A 38 2.24 -6.24 23.46
N LEU A 39 1.64 -6.27 22.27
CA LEU A 39 2.18 -5.69 21.03
C LEU A 39 1.35 -4.50 20.58
N ASP A 40 2.00 -3.47 20.04
CA ASP A 40 1.31 -2.30 19.47
C ASP A 40 0.66 -2.65 18.12
N MET A 41 1.33 -3.45 17.30
CA MET A 41 0.87 -3.80 15.95
C MET A 41 1.57 -5.03 15.36
N VAL A 42 1.07 -5.48 14.22
CA VAL A 42 1.68 -6.50 13.35
C VAL A 42 2.22 -5.82 12.09
N VAL A 43 3.48 -6.11 11.75
CA VAL A 43 4.05 -5.77 10.43
C VAL A 43 4.21 -7.07 9.64
N ARG A 44 3.65 -7.12 8.43
CA ARG A 44 3.73 -8.29 7.55
C ARG A 44 4.10 -7.91 6.12
N SER A 45 4.62 -8.88 5.38
CA SER A 45 4.79 -8.79 3.93
C SER A 45 3.92 -9.84 3.23
N HIS A 46 4.36 -10.41 2.10
CA HIS A 46 3.79 -11.56 1.36
C HIS A 46 2.85 -11.23 0.20
N GLN A 47 2.10 -10.13 0.24
CA GLN A 47 1.09 -9.84 -0.78
C GLN A 47 1.46 -8.55 -1.52
N ALA A 48 1.80 -8.66 -2.81
CA ALA A 48 1.90 -7.52 -3.71
C ALA A 48 0.48 -7.02 -4.03
N GLN A 49 0.26 -5.71 -3.95
CA GLN A 49 -0.97 -5.10 -4.48
C GLN A 49 -0.68 -4.62 -5.88
N LYS A 50 -1.48 -5.03 -6.87
CA LYS A 50 -1.40 -4.43 -8.19
C LYS A 50 -1.57 -2.92 -8.08
N GLY A 51 -0.77 -2.20 -8.83
CA GLY A 51 0.37 -1.45 -8.32
C GLY A 51 0.34 -0.60 -7.03
N GLY A 52 -0.11 -1.08 -5.88
CA GLY A 52 -0.19 -0.26 -4.65
C GLY A 52 1.12 0.47 -4.30
N CYS A 53 1.07 1.38 -3.34
CA CYS A 53 2.20 2.23 -2.95
C CYS A 53 3.32 1.52 -2.15
N GLY A 54 3.36 0.18 -2.20
CA GLY A 54 4.36 -0.64 -1.50
C GLY A 54 4.09 -0.80 0.00
N TYR A 55 3.08 -0.15 0.56
CA TYR A 55 2.63 -0.40 1.93
C TYR A 55 1.13 -0.13 2.09
N GLU A 56 0.54 -0.63 3.15
CA GLU A 56 -0.86 -0.36 3.51
C GLU A 56 -1.06 -0.50 5.02
N ALA A 57 -1.71 0.49 5.63
CA ALA A 57 -2.12 0.44 7.02
C ALA A 57 -3.57 -0.06 7.11
N MET A 58 -3.78 -1.14 7.86
CA MET A 58 -5.05 -1.85 8.00
C MET A 58 -5.40 -2.00 9.49
N HIS A 59 -6.61 -2.49 9.76
CA HIS A 59 -7.06 -2.86 11.11
C HIS A 59 -6.87 -1.72 12.13
N THR A 60 -7.27 -0.50 11.77
CA THR A 60 -7.12 0.70 12.62
C THR A 60 -5.65 0.97 12.99
N GLY A 61 -4.74 0.79 12.03
CA GLY A 61 -3.31 1.02 12.21
C GLY A 61 -2.57 -0.08 12.99
N ARG A 62 -3.24 -1.16 13.38
CA ARG A 62 -2.62 -2.28 14.12
C ARG A 62 -2.08 -3.39 13.22
N CYS A 63 -2.26 -3.31 11.92
CA CYS A 63 -1.65 -4.21 10.95
C CYS A 63 -1.10 -3.37 9.80
N VAL A 64 0.19 -3.49 9.51
CA VAL A 64 0.80 -2.86 8.33
C VAL A 64 1.32 -3.93 7.40
N ARG A 65 0.92 -3.84 6.14
CA ARG A 65 1.51 -4.59 5.05
C ARG A 65 2.60 -3.75 4.40
N VAL A 66 3.77 -4.34 4.15
CA VAL A 66 4.87 -3.73 3.40
C VAL A 66 5.38 -4.68 2.32
N PHE A 67 5.68 -4.13 1.15
CA PHE A 67 6.17 -4.86 -0.01
C PHE A 67 7.31 -4.09 -0.66
N SER A 68 8.49 -4.71 -0.79
CA SER A 68 9.75 -3.99 -1.09
C SER A 68 10.29 -4.23 -2.50
N ALA A 69 9.57 -4.96 -3.36
CA ALA A 69 9.92 -5.13 -4.76
C ALA A 69 8.94 -4.33 -5.63
N ARG A 70 9.42 -3.31 -6.35
CA ARG A 70 8.59 -2.55 -7.29
C ARG A 70 8.38 -3.36 -8.57
N ASP A 71 7.27 -3.09 -9.26
CA ASP A 71 6.94 -3.71 -10.54
C ASP A 71 6.96 -5.26 -10.49
N TYR A 72 6.65 -5.83 -9.33
CA TYR A 72 6.76 -7.26 -9.07
C TYR A 72 5.86 -8.05 -10.02
N GLU A 73 6.43 -8.91 -10.84
CA GLU A 73 5.70 -9.73 -11.83
C GLU A 73 4.75 -8.91 -12.72
N GLY A 74 5.10 -7.64 -13.04
CA GLY A 74 4.26 -6.77 -13.87
C GLY A 74 3.04 -6.20 -13.14
N PHE A 75 3.09 -6.13 -11.80
CA PHE A 75 2.00 -5.58 -11.00
C PHE A 75 1.99 -4.05 -10.98
N ASP A 76 2.98 -3.38 -11.58
CA ASP A 76 3.12 -1.92 -11.60
C ASP A 76 3.17 -1.29 -10.19
N ASN A 77 3.56 -2.05 -9.15
CA ASN A 77 3.54 -1.59 -7.76
C ASN A 77 4.78 -0.79 -7.38
N ASP A 78 4.61 0.12 -6.44
CA ASP A 78 5.75 0.74 -5.79
C ASP A 78 6.35 -0.23 -4.76
N ALA A 79 7.61 -0.04 -4.42
CA ALA A 79 8.25 -0.68 -3.29
C ALA A 79 8.21 0.24 -2.07
N SER A 80 8.20 -0.33 -0.87
CA SER A 80 8.40 0.43 0.36
C SER A 80 9.32 -0.26 1.36
N VAL A 81 9.98 0.55 2.18
CA VAL A 81 10.71 0.17 3.39
C VAL A 81 10.16 1.01 4.55
N LEU A 82 9.89 0.38 5.69
CA LEU A 82 9.39 1.08 6.87
C LEU A 82 10.56 1.57 7.72
N PHE A 83 10.66 2.89 7.92
CA PHE A 83 11.56 3.46 8.91
C PHE A 83 10.83 3.57 10.25
N MET A 84 11.34 2.92 11.29
CA MET A 84 10.70 2.85 12.60
C MET A 84 11.57 3.55 13.64
N THR A 85 10.96 4.47 14.37
CA THR A 85 11.58 5.15 15.50
C THR A 85 10.69 5.08 16.73
N ARG A 86 11.27 5.30 17.90
CA ARG A 86 10.52 5.47 19.15
C ARG A 86 10.63 6.94 19.55
N GLU A 87 9.49 7.59 19.71
CA GLU A 87 9.44 8.94 20.27
C GLU A 87 9.86 8.89 21.74
N GLN A 88 10.80 9.76 22.13
CA GLN A 88 11.42 9.70 23.46
C GLN A 88 10.47 10.14 24.59
N SER A 89 9.56 11.09 24.32
CA SER A 89 8.65 11.66 25.31
C SER A 89 7.47 10.75 25.62
N SER A 90 6.81 10.23 24.59
CA SER A 90 5.61 9.39 24.72
C SER A 90 5.94 7.88 24.78
N GLY A 91 7.15 7.49 24.37
CA GLY A 91 7.51 6.09 24.12
C GLY A 91 6.80 5.48 22.92
N GLN A 92 6.05 6.27 22.15
CA GLN A 92 5.20 5.79 21.06
C GLN A 92 6.06 5.42 19.84
N LEU A 93 5.67 4.34 19.16
CA LEU A 93 6.32 3.92 17.93
C LEU A 93 5.87 4.81 16.77
N VAL A 94 6.82 5.41 16.06
CA VAL A 94 6.57 6.21 14.86
C VAL A 94 7.06 5.42 13.65
N ILE A 95 6.17 5.21 12.68
CA ILE A 95 6.47 4.48 11.45
C ILE A 95 6.36 5.42 10.26
N ARG A 96 7.44 5.52 9.48
CA ARG A 96 7.52 6.36 8.28
C ARG A 96 7.86 5.49 7.07
N PRO A 97 6.87 5.14 6.24
CA PRO A 97 7.10 4.43 4.99
C PRO A 97 7.97 5.28 4.05
N GLN A 98 9.04 4.69 3.53
CA GLN A 98 9.85 5.23 2.44
C GLN A 98 9.45 4.50 1.17
N VAL A 99 9.05 5.23 0.13
CA VAL A 99 8.48 4.64 -1.10
C VAL A 99 9.44 4.82 -2.27
N LEU A 100 9.68 3.73 -2.99
CA LEU A 100 10.36 3.72 -4.29
C LEU A 100 9.33 3.45 -5.38
N ARG A 101 9.07 4.46 -6.21
CA ARG A 101 8.03 4.43 -7.24
C ARG A 101 8.32 3.39 -8.34
N SER A 102 7.25 2.78 -8.83
CA SER A 102 7.20 1.95 -10.03
C SER A 102 7.78 2.69 -11.25
N LEU A 103 8.55 1.97 -12.07
CA LEU A 103 9.07 2.54 -13.31
C LEU A 103 7.95 2.80 -14.33
N VAL A 104 6.94 1.93 -14.36
CA VAL A 104 5.78 2.06 -15.25
C VAL A 104 5.00 3.34 -14.92
N LYS A 105 4.80 3.63 -13.63
CA LYS A 105 4.15 4.88 -13.19
C LYS A 105 4.97 6.11 -13.58
N VAL A 106 6.29 6.09 -13.31
CA VAL A 106 7.18 7.22 -13.65
C VAL A 106 7.14 7.52 -15.15
N GLN A 107 7.22 6.49 -15.99
CA GLN A 107 7.16 6.66 -17.45
C GLN A 107 5.82 7.23 -17.91
N TRP A 108 4.72 6.77 -17.31
CA TRP A 108 3.38 7.27 -17.62
C TRP A 108 3.22 8.74 -17.26
N ASP A 109 3.67 9.14 -16.07
CA ASP A 109 3.63 10.54 -15.60
C ASP A 109 4.40 11.45 -16.57
N SER A 110 5.63 11.07 -16.94
CA SER A 110 6.42 11.84 -17.91
C SER A 110 5.79 11.91 -19.31
N ALA A 111 5.03 10.89 -19.72
CA ALA A 111 4.33 10.89 -21.00
C ALA A 111 3.07 11.79 -20.97
N LEU A 112 2.39 11.88 -19.82
CA LEU A 112 1.28 12.80 -19.62
C LEU A 112 1.76 14.26 -19.61
N GLU A 113 2.85 14.55 -18.92
CA GLU A 113 3.45 15.89 -18.88
C GLU A 113 3.78 16.40 -20.29
N LYS A 114 4.48 15.59 -21.10
CA LYS A 114 4.80 15.94 -22.50
C LYS A 114 3.55 16.21 -23.35
N LYS A 115 2.51 15.40 -23.19
CA LYS A 115 1.25 15.60 -23.93
C LYS A 115 0.53 16.87 -23.52
N GLN A 116 0.63 17.26 -22.25
CA GLN A 116 0.03 18.49 -21.75
C GLN A 116 0.78 19.73 -22.25
N ASP A 117 2.12 19.67 -22.29
CA ASP A 117 2.96 20.71 -22.86
C ASP A 117 2.70 20.92 -24.37
N GLU A 118 2.47 19.82 -25.11
CA GLU A 118 2.20 19.86 -26.56
C GLU A 118 0.77 20.32 -26.90
N ALA A 119 -0.21 20.09 -26.02
CA ALA A 119 -1.63 20.31 -26.32
C ALA A 119 -2.25 21.59 -25.73
N GLY A 120 -1.56 22.31 -24.82
CA GLY A 120 -2.16 23.44 -24.09
C GLY A 120 -3.16 22.98 -23.01
N ASP A 121 -3.89 23.89 -22.34
CA ASP A 121 -4.77 23.57 -21.19
C ASP A 121 -5.77 22.43 -21.48
N LEU A 122 -5.46 21.26 -20.93
CA LEU A 122 -6.23 20.02 -21.04
C LEU A 122 -6.93 19.63 -19.72
N SER A 123 -7.29 20.58 -18.87
CA SER A 123 -8.02 20.33 -17.62
C SER A 123 -9.29 19.47 -17.79
N ASN A 124 -9.83 19.36 -19.01
CA ASN A 124 -10.99 18.55 -19.38
C ASN A 124 -10.69 17.13 -19.91
N ILE A 125 -9.41 16.73 -20.06
CA ILE A 125 -9.02 15.43 -20.68
C ILE A 125 -8.42 14.44 -19.67
N VAL A 126 -8.11 14.86 -18.44
CA VAL A 126 -7.45 13.98 -17.46
C VAL A 126 -8.42 12.87 -17.01
N PRO A 127 -8.19 11.59 -17.38
CA PRO A 127 -8.94 10.49 -16.79
C PRO A 127 -8.50 10.36 -15.33
N GLU A 128 -9.45 10.07 -14.42
CA GLU A 128 -9.17 9.65 -13.05
C GLU A 128 -7.93 8.74 -13.05
N SER A 129 -6.87 9.14 -12.35
CA SER A 129 -5.57 8.48 -12.44
C SER A 129 -5.73 6.97 -12.24
N LYS A 130 -5.18 6.16 -13.15
CA LYS A 130 -5.17 4.69 -13.06
C LYS A 130 -4.67 4.17 -11.69
N TRP A 131 -3.98 5.03 -10.95
CA TRP A 131 -3.48 4.79 -9.62
C TRP A 131 -4.13 5.71 -8.58
N PRO A 132 -4.58 5.21 -7.40
CA PRO A 132 -4.85 6.09 -6.28
C PRO A 132 -3.53 6.75 -5.87
N VAL A 133 -3.30 7.97 -6.35
CA VAL A 133 -2.27 8.85 -5.81
C VAL A 133 -2.77 9.27 -4.45
N GLY A 134 -2.42 8.48 -3.42
CA GLY A 134 -2.43 8.99 -2.05
C GLY A 134 -1.55 10.23 -2.04
N ASN A 135 -2.14 11.39 -1.75
CA ASN A 135 -1.48 12.69 -1.70
C ASN A 135 -0.11 12.57 -1.02
N LEU A 136 0.95 12.60 -1.84
CA LEU A 136 2.34 12.49 -1.40
C LEU A 136 3.01 13.86 -1.29
N TRP A 137 2.19 14.92 -1.24
CA TRP A 137 2.63 16.29 -0.95
C TRP A 137 1.76 16.84 0.19
N GLY A 138 2.37 16.88 1.37
CA GLY A 138 1.94 17.58 2.57
C GLY A 138 3.18 18.02 3.31
#